data_AF-A0A3N5TNM1-F1
#
_entry.id   AF-A0A3N5TNM1-F1
#
_cell.length_a   1.000
_cell.length_b   1.000
_cell.length_c   1.000
_cell.angle_alpha   90.00
_cell.angle_beta   90.00
_cell.angle_gamma   90.00
#
_symmetry.space_group_name_H-M   'P 1'
#
loop_
_entity.id
_entity.type
_entity.pdbx_description
1 polymer ?
#
loop_
_entity_poly.entity_id
_entity_poly.type
_entity_poly.pdbx_seq_one_letter_code
_entity_poly.pdbx_strand_id
1 'polypeptide(L)'
;METQLQELLDKIQKQGVDEARQKANTIEEQARTNAKKIMDDAKKEADGIVNRAKQEAASLDASGREALAQAGRDLVLRLKEEIKAVFDTVIKAEVGASLTTEALGQMIALMVDAWVKKGVTSLELLLSKDDAAKMEKHLRGKLSAELLKGVVIRPVPNVEAGFRIMEKDGASYVNLTDEGLAEILQAFLNPRLGRIISGAKEGK
;
A
#
# COMPACT_ATOMS: atom_id res chain seq x y z
N MET A 1 80.36 55.98 54.05
CA MET A 1 79.07 55.44 54.53
C MET A 1 77.97 55.65 53.50
N GLU A 2 77.88 56.79 52.80
CA GLU A 2 76.90 56.99 51.69
C GLU A 2 77.06 55.99 50.52
N THR A 3 78.30 55.68 50.12
CA THR A 3 78.56 54.78 48.97
C THR A 3 78.07 53.35 49.17
N GLN A 4 78.17 52.83 50.39
CA GLN A 4 77.67 51.48 50.73
C GLN A 4 76.14 51.42 50.79
N LEU A 5 75.48 52.53 51.15
CA LEU A 5 74.02 52.62 51.16
C LEU A 5 73.47 52.69 49.73
N GLN A 6 74.13 53.44 48.85
CA GLN A 6 73.81 53.54 47.44
C GLN A 6 73.95 52.18 46.73
N GLU A 7 75.04 51.45 46.98
CA GLU A 7 75.24 50.10 46.45
C GLU A 7 74.17 49.10 46.94
N LEU A 8 73.72 49.23 48.19
CA LEU A 8 72.65 48.37 48.73
C LEU A 8 71.30 48.67 48.06
N LEU A 9 70.99 49.96 47.87
CA LEU A 9 69.79 50.42 47.18
C LEU A 9 69.77 49.95 45.72
N ASP A 10 70.88 50.11 45.00
CA ASP A 10 71.02 49.65 43.62
C ASP A 10 70.85 48.12 43.53
N LYS A 11 71.38 47.38 44.51
CA LYS A 11 71.26 45.91 44.56
C LYS A 11 69.82 45.46 44.85
N ILE A 12 69.13 46.11 45.78
CA ILE A 12 67.71 45.85 46.08
C ILE A 12 66.83 46.21 44.88
N GLN A 13 67.09 47.34 44.24
CA GLN A 13 66.33 47.79 43.08
C GLN A 13 66.54 46.84 41.90
N LYS A 14 67.78 46.38 41.66
CA LYS A 14 68.09 45.39 40.64
C LYS A 14 67.45 44.03 40.92
N GLN A 15 67.54 43.53 42.15
CA GLN A 15 66.85 42.30 42.56
C GLN A 15 65.33 42.40 42.40
N GLY A 16 64.72 43.51 42.79
CA GLY A 16 63.28 43.74 42.63
C GLY A 16 62.86 43.79 41.16
N VAL A 17 63.65 44.42 40.30
CA VAL A 17 63.41 44.47 38.84
C VAL A 17 63.60 43.09 38.21
N ASP A 18 64.61 42.32 38.61
CA ASP A 18 64.88 40.99 38.08
C ASP A 18 63.79 39.99 38.51
N GLU A 19 63.33 40.04 39.77
CA GLU A 19 62.19 39.23 40.24
C GLU A 19 60.88 39.60 39.54
N ALA A 20 60.62 40.90 39.33
CA ALA A 20 59.44 41.36 38.60
C ALA A 20 59.47 40.89 37.13
N ARG A 21 60.64 40.95 36.48
CA ARG A 21 60.84 40.42 35.11
C ARG A 21 60.63 38.92 35.05
N GLN A 22 61.15 38.16 36.02
CA GLN A 22 60.90 36.72 36.09
C GLN A 22 59.41 36.41 36.23
N LYS A 23 58.70 37.07 37.15
CA LYS A 23 57.26 36.87 37.34
C LYS A 23 56.47 37.26 36.09
N ALA A 24 56.81 38.36 35.43
CA ALA A 24 56.18 38.78 34.18
C ALA A 24 56.37 37.74 33.07
N ASN A 25 57.61 37.23 32.90
CA ASN A 25 57.90 36.17 31.93
C ASN A 25 57.09 34.90 32.22
N THR A 26 57.00 34.47 33.48
CA THR A 26 56.19 33.31 33.87
C THR A 26 54.71 33.51 33.56
N ILE A 27 54.16 34.71 33.82
CA ILE A 27 52.76 35.04 33.51
C ILE A 27 52.52 35.01 32.00
N GLU A 28 53.42 35.59 31.19
CA GLU A 28 53.32 35.54 29.74
C GLU A 28 53.38 34.12 29.20
N GLU A 29 54.28 33.29 29.72
CA GLU A 29 54.43 31.90 29.29
C GLU A 29 53.21 31.06 29.66
N GLN A 30 52.65 31.27 30.86
CA GLN A 30 51.41 30.63 31.28
C GLN A 30 50.22 31.10 30.42
N ALA A 31 50.12 32.39 30.11
CA ALA A 31 49.07 32.94 29.27
C ALA A 31 49.14 32.37 27.84
N ARG A 32 50.34 32.30 27.25
CA ARG A 32 50.56 31.68 25.93
C ARG A 32 50.19 30.20 25.92
N THR A 33 50.54 29.47 26.97
CA THR A 33 50.20 28.04 27.13
C THR A 33 48.69 27.85 27.23
N ASN A 34 48.01 28.66 28.05
CA ASN A 34 46.56 28.62 28.20
C ASN A 34 45.84 28.99 26.90
N ALA A 35 46.29 30.03 26.21
CA ALA A 35 45.73 30.43 24.91
C ALA A 35 45.88 29.31 23.86
N LYS A 36 47.05 28.66 23.80
CA LYS A 36 47.26 27.50 22.91
C LYS A 36 46.31 26.36 23.26
N LYS A 37 46.14 26.04 24.55
CA LYS A 37 45.22 25.00 24.99
C LYS A 37 43.77 25.31 24.60
N ILE A 38 43.30 26.53 24.81
CA ILE A 38 41.95 26.97 24.39
C ILE A 38 41.78 26.79 22.88
N MET A 39 42.78 27.18 22.09
CA MET A 39 42.72 27.03 20.64
C MET A 39 42.69 25.57 20.19
N ASP A 40 43.49 24.70 20.82
CA ASP A 40 43.53 23.27 20.53
C ASP A 40 42.19 22.60 20.91
N ASP A 41 41.62 22.95 22.05
CA ASP A 41 40.33 22.42 22.52
C ASP A 41 39.18 22.90 21.60
N ALA A 42 39.15 24.18 21.25
CA ALA A 42 38.16 24.73 20.31
C ALA A 42 38.26 24.07 18.92
N LYS A 43 39.48 23.79 18.44
CA LYS A 43 39.69 23.08 17.17
C LYS A 43 39.18 21.65 17.23
N LYS A 44 39.46 20.91 18.32
CA LYS A 44 38.93 19.56 18.53
C LYS A 44 37.41 19.54 18.57
N GLU A 45 36.80 20.51 19.25
CA GLU A 45 35.34 20.62 19.31
C GLU A 45 34.75 20.91 17.93
N ALA A 46 35.32 21.85 17.18
CA ALA A 46 34.91 22.14 15.81
C ALA A 46 35.03 20.92 14.89
N ASP A 47 36.16 20.20 14.94
CA ASP A 47 36.35 18.96 14.18
C ASP A 47 35.32 17.89 14.60
N GLY A 48 35.01 17.80 15.90
CA GLY A 48 33.97 16.93 16.44
C GLY A 48 32.57 17.25 15.91
N ILE A 49 32.21 18.54 15.86
CA ILE A 49 30.93 19.01 15.30
C ILE A 49 30.85 18.66 13.82
N VAL A 50 31.90 18.96 13.04
CA VAL A 50 31.93 18.67 11.60
C VAL A 50 31.83 17.18 11.32
N ASN A 51 32.54 16.34 12.08
CA ASN A 51 32.50 14.89 11.90
C ASN A 51 31.12 14.33 12.24
N ARG A 52 30.49 14.81 13.32
CA ARG A 52 29.12 14.40 13.69
C ARG A 52 28.11 14.80 12.62
N ALA A 53 28.18 16.04 12.14
CA ALA A 53 27.32 16.53 11.07
C ALA A 53 27.46 15.70 9.78
N LYS A 54 28.68 15.29 9.42
CA LYS A 54 28.92 14.39 8.28
C LYS A 54 28.30 13.01 8.47
N GLN A 55 28.41 12.44 9.67
CA GLN A 55 27.82 11.14 9.99
C GLN A 55 26.29 11.19 9.95
N GLU A 56 25.69 12.23 10.53
CA GLU A 56 24.24 12.46 10.50
C GLU A 56 23.74 12.66 9.06
N ALA A 57 24.43 13.46 8.26
CA ALA A 57 24.09 13.67 6.85
C ALA A 57 24.16 12.37 6.03
N ALA A 58 25.19 11.55 6.24
CA ALA A 58 25.33 10.26 5.58
C ALA A 58 24.21 9.28 5.99
N SER A 59 23.87 9.23 7.27
CA SER A 59 22.77 8.42 7.79
C SER A 59 21.41 8.85 7.21
N LEU A 60 21.19 10.16 7.10
CA LEU A 60 19.96 10.72 6.55
C LEU A 60 19.84 10.46 5.04
N ASP A 61 20.93 10.58 4.28
CA ASP A 61 20.94 10.23 2.84
C ASP A 61 20.63 8.73 2.64
N ALA A 62 21.29 7.86 3.40
CA ALA A 62 21.04 6.42 3.34
C ALA A 62 19.57 6.09 3.67
N SER A 63 19.04 6.65 4.76
CA SER A 63 17.64 6.45 5.16
C SER A 63 16.66 7.01 4.13
N GLY A 64 16.96 8.17 3.55
CA GLY A 64 16.15 8.80 2.52
C GLY A 64 16.08 7.96 1.24
N ARG A 65 17.21 7.38 0.81
CA ARG A 65 17.25 6.46 -0.33
C ARG A 65 16.41 5.21 -0.11
N GLU A 66 16.48 4.63 1.08
CA GLU A 66 15.68 3.45 1.44
C GLU A 66 14.18 3.79 1.45
N ALA A 67 13.81 4.93 2.04
CA ALA A 67 12.44 5.41 2.06
C ALA A 67 11.89 5.63 0.63
N LEU A 68 12.69 6.23 -0.27
CA LEU A 68 12.32 6.40 -1.68
C LEU A 68 12.15 5.06 -2.40
N ALA A 69 13.05 4.10 -2.16
CA ALA A 69 12.94 2.77 -2.74
C ALA A 69 11.68 2.04 -2.25
N GLN A 70 11.32 2.18 -0.97
CA GLN A 70 10.08 1.64 -0.42
C GLN A 70 8.85 2.30 -1.04
N ALA A 71 8.82 3.64 -1.11
CA ALA A 71 7.73 4.37 -1.76
C ALA A 71 7.56 3.96 -3.24
N GLY A 72 8.65 3.69 -3.94
CA GLY A 72 8.62 3.16 -5.31
C GLY A 72 7.98 1.77 -5.39
N ARG A 73 8.31 0.84 -4.47
CA ARG A 73 7.67 -0.48 -4.39
C ARG A 73 6.18 -0.36 -4.10
N ASP A 74 5.82 0.48 -3.13
CA ASP A 74 4.43 0.70 -2.73
C ASP A 74 3.61 1.31 -3.86
N LEU A 75 4.17 2.26 -4.61
CA LEU A 75 3.53 2.84 -5.79
C LEU A 75 3.23 1.78 -6.85
N VAL A 76 4.19 0.89 -7.14
CA VAL A 76 3.99 -0.19 -8.10
C VAL A 76 2.90 -1.14 -7.64
N LEU A 77 2.89 -1.52 -6.35
CA LEU A 77 1.85 -2.40 -5.81
C LEU A 77 0.46 -1.77 -5.89
N ARG A 78 0.32 -0.51 -5.47
CA ARG A 78 -0.95 0.22 -5.57
C ARG A 78 -1.43 0.33 -7.02
N LEU A 79 -0.52 0.64 -7.95
CA LEU A 79 -0.87 0.69 -9.37
C LEU A 79 -1.42 -0.65 -9.88
N LYS A 80 -0.85 -1.78 -9.46
CA LYS A 80 -1.37 -3.11 -9.82
C LYS A 80 -2.78 -3.32 -9.27
N GLU A 81 -3.03 -2.91 -8.03
CA GLU A 81 -4.35 -3.00 -7.40
C GLU A 81 -5.39 -2.13 -8.10
N GLU A 82 -5.04 -0.90 -8.47
CA GLU A 82 -5.91 0.02 -9.21
C GLU A 82 -6.26 -0.52 -10.60
N ILE A 83 -5.29 -1.06 -11.34
CA ILE A 83 -5.56 -1.69 -12.65
C ILE A 83 -6.52 -2.88 -12.48
N LYS A 84 -6.32 -3.70 -11.44
CA LYS A 84 -7.23 -4.81 -11.13
C LYS A 84 -8.64 -4.30 -10.82
N ALA A 85 -8.78 -3.25 -10.01
CA ALA A 85 -10.08 -2.67 -9.67
C ALA A 85 -10.83 -2.11 -10.90
N VAL A 86 -10.11 -1.44 -11.80
CA VAL A 86 -10.66 -0.98 -13.09
C VAL A 86 -11.12 -2.18 -13.92
N PHE A 87 -10.30 -3.23 -14.01
CA PHE A 87 -10.65 -4.43 -14.77
C PHE A 87 -11.86 -5.17 -14.17
N ASP A 88 -11.94 -5.28 -12.85
CA ASP A 88 -13.08 -5.86 -12.13
C ASP A 88 -14.37 -5.08 -12.43
N THR A 89 -14.28 -3.75 -12.51
CA THR A 89 -15.40 -2.86 -12.90
C THR A 89 -15.84 -3.10 -14.34
N VAL A 90 -14.88 -3.22 -15.27
CA VAL A 90 -15.18 -3.53 -16.68
C VAL A 90 -15.85 -4.89 -16.80
N ILE A 91 -15.36 -5.93 -16.13
CA ILE A 91 -16.00 -7.25 -16.12
C ILE A 91 -17.44 -7.14 -15.66
N LYS A 92 -17.71 -6.47 -14.53
CA LYS A 92 -19.08 -6.35 -14.01
C LYS A 92 -20.00 -5.67 -15.02
N ALA A 93 -19.55 -4.57 -15.63
CA ALA A 93 -20.33 -3.83 -16.63
C ALA A 93 -20.63 -4.69 -17.88
N GLU A 94 -19.63 -5.38 -18.41
CA GLU A 94 -19.78 -6.24 -19.60
C GLU A 94 -20.67 -7.46 -19.33
N VAL A 95 -20.55 -8.06 -18.14
CA VAL A 95 -21.45 -9.14 -17.70
C VAL A 95 -22.89 -8.63 -17.64
N GLY A 96 -23.15 -7.53 -16.94
CA GLY A 96 -24.48 -6.94 -16.83
C GLY A 96 -25.10 -6.63 -18.20
N ALA A 97 -24.32 -6.04 -19.10
CA ALA A 97 -24.75 -5.74 -20.48
C ALA A 97 -25.04 -7.01 -21.30
N SER A 98 -24.31 -8.10 -21.05
CA SER A 98 -24.48 -9.38 -21.74
C SER A 98 -25.68 -10.19 -21.26
N LEU A 99 -26.20 -9.91 -20.06
CA LEU A 99 -27.36 -10.58 -19.46
C LEU A 99 -28.69 -10.07 -20.04
N THR A 100 -28.82 -10.14 -21.36
CA THR A 100 -30.05 -9.81 -22.08
C THR A 100 -31.18 -10.79 -21.76
N THR A 101 -32.43 -10.37 -21.95
CA THR A 101 -33.62 -11.23 -21.81
C THR A 101 -33.49 -12.56 -22.57
N GLU A 102 -32.88 -12.54 -23.77
CA GLU A 102 -32.68 -13.75 -24.55
C GLU A 102 -31.65 -14.69 -23.92
N ALA A 103 -30.50 -14.15 -23.52
CA ALA A 103 -29.44 -14.91 -22.85
C ALA A 103 -29.94 -15.50 -21.52
N LEU A 104 -30.62 -14.71 -20.69
CA LEU A 104 -31.22 -15.16 -19.44
C LEU A 104 -32.20 -16.31 -19.66
N GLY A 105 -33.11 -16.18 -20.64
CA GLY A 105 -34.06 -17.24 -20.96
C GLY A 105 -33.39 -18.54 -21.39
N GLN A 106 -32.32 -18.46 -22.18
CA GLN A 106 -31.55 -19.65 -22.59
C GLN A 106 -30.83 -20.29 -21.39
N MET A 107 -30.18 -19.48 -20.56
CA MET A 107 -29.47 -19.96 -19.36
C MET A 107 -30.42 -20.63 -18.37
N ILE A 108 -31.57 -20.00 -18.08
CA ILE A 108 -32.59 -20.56 -17.20
C ILE A 108 -33.12 -21.87 -17.76
N ALA A 109 -33.44 -21.94 -19.06
CA ALA A 109 -33.97 -23.16 -19.67
C ALA A 109 -32.98 -24.33 -19.57
N LEU A 110 -31.70 -24.07 -19.84
CA LEU A 110 -30.63 -25.08 -19.70
C LEU A 110 -30.47 -25.55 -18.24
N MET A 111 -30.52 -24.63 -17.28
CA MET A 111 -30.39 -24.96 -15.86
C MET A 111 -31.56 -25.78 -15.35
N VAL A 112 -32.79 -25.39 -15.69
CA VAL A 112 -34.01 -26.12 -15.34
C VAL A 112 -33.96 -27.54 -15.91
N ASP A 113 -33.65 -27.69 -17.21
CA ASP A 113 -33.53 -29.01 -17.85
C ASP A 113 -32.46 -29.89 -17.17
N ALA A 114 -31.30 -29.32 -16.86
CA ALA A 114 -30.22 -30.03 -16.18
C ALA A 114 -30.61 -30.52 -14.77
N TRP A 115 -31.38 -29.73 -14.02
CA TRP A 115 -31.80 -30.08 -12.67
C TRP A 115 -32.97 -31.08 -12.66
N VAL A 116 -33.91 -30.96 -13.59
CA VAL A 116 -34.97 -31.95 -13.75
C VAL A 116 -34.39 -33.32 -14.15
N LYS A 117 -33.38 -33.35 -15.02
CA LYS A 117 -32.64 -34.60 -15.34
C LYS A 117 -31.94 -35.22 -14.14
N LYS A 118 -31.65 -34.43 -13.10
CA LYS A 118 -31.10 -34.90 -11.81
C LYS A 118 -32.18 -35.27 -10.79
N GLY A 119 -33.46 -35.18 -11.15
CA GLY A 119 -34.58 -35.55 -10.28
C GLY A 119 -35.12 -34.40 -9.43
N VAL A 120 -34.64 -33.17 -9.60
CA VAL A 120 -35.19 -32.00 -8.89
C VAL A 120 -36.47 -31.55 -9.56
N THR A 121 -37.58 -31.53 -8.82
CA THR A 121 -38.91 -31.22 -9.36
C THR A 121 -39.47 -29.89 -8.88
N SER A 122 -38.85 -29.24 -7.89
CA SER A 122 -39.28 -27.96 -7.35
C SER A 122 -38.13 -26.96 -7.27
N LEU A 123 -38.21 -25.95 -8.13
CA LEU A 123 -37.20 -24.93 -8.36
C LEU A 123 -37.77 -23.55 -8.05
N GLU A 124 -36.93 -22.69 -7.48
CA GLU A 124 -37.23 -21.29 -7.27
C GLU A 124 -36.23 -20.42 -8.03
N LEU A 125 -36.76 -19.51 -8.85
CA LEU A 125 -36.01 -18.55 -9.63
C LEU A 125 -36.18 -17.16 -9.03
N LEU A 126 -35.09 -16.58 -8.53
CA LEU A 126 -35.06 -15.23 -7.99
C LEU A 126 -34.47 -14.29 -9.04
N LEU A 127 -35.25 -13.30 -9.46
CA LEU A 127 -34.91 -12.35 -10.53
C LEU A 127 -35.20 -10.92 -10.08
N SER A 128 -34.68 -9.93 -10.82
CA SER A 128 -35.16 -8.56 -10.72
C SER A 128 -36.67 -8.49 -11.02
N LYS A 129 -37.35 -7.45 -10.52
CA LYS A 129 -38.79 -7.27 -10.78
C LYS A 129 -39.10 -7.16 -12.27
N ASP A 130 -38.24 -6.47 -13.01
CA ASP A 130 -38.41 -6.22 -14.44
C ASP A 130 -38.17 -7.49 -15.26
N ASP A 131 -37.19 -8.31 -14.88
CA ASP A 131 -36.89 -9.55 -15.58
C ASP A 131 -37.85 -10.68 -15.21
N ALA A 132 -38.37 -10.74 -13.99
CA ALA A 132 -39.36 -11.74 -13.59
C ALA A 132 -40.58 -11.75 -14.54
N ALA A 133 -41.13 -10.57 -14.86
CA ALA A 133 -42.27 -10.44 -15.77
C ALA A 133 -41.91 -10.82 -17.23
N LYS A 134 -40.73 -10.44 -17.70
CA LYS A 134 -40.24 -10.80 -19.04
C LYS A 134 -39.97 -12.29 -19.16
N MET A 135 -39.36 -12.89 -18.13
CA MET A 135 -38.99 -14.31 -18.07
C MET A 135 -40.21 -15.21 -18.03
N GLU A 136 -41.28 -14.83 -17.32
CA GLU A 136 -42.49 -15.64 -17.29
C GLU A 136 -43.08 -15.84 -18.72
N LYS A 137 -43.12 -14.78 -19.53
CA LYS A 137 -43.57 -14.86 -20.92
C LYS A 137 -42.57 -15.62 -21.79
N HIS A 138 -41.27 -15.35 -21.61
CA HIS A 138 -40.21 -15.92 -22.45
C HIS A 138 -40.03 -17.43 -22.24
N LEU A 139 -40.12 -17.89 -21.00
CA LEU A 139 -39.94 -19.29 -20.64
C LEU A 139 -41.11 -20.18 -21.09
N ARG A 140 -42.33 -19.64 -21.21
CA ARG A 140 -43.47 -20.37 -21.80
C ARG A 140 -43.23 -20.83 -23.24
N GLY A 141 -42.37 -20.15 -23.97
CA GLY A 141 -41.98 -20.54 -25.34
C GLY A 141 -40.80 -21.51 -25.41
N LYS A 142 -40.03 -21.65 -24.33
CA LYS A 142 -38.76 -22.42 -24.30
C LYS A 142 -38.82 -23.68 -23.46
N LEU A 143 -39.70 -23.74 -22.46
CA LEU A 143 -39.89 -24.87 -21.55
C LEU A 143 -41.23 -25.54 -21.80
N SER A 144 -41.30 -26.85 -21.60
CA SER A 144 -42.57 -27.59 -21.66
C SER A 144 -43.47 -27.22 -20.46
N ALA A 145 -44.78 -27.36 -20.62
CA ALA A 145 -45.75 -27.06 -19.57
C ALA A 145 -45.49 -27.88 -18.28
N GLU A 146 -44.97 -29.11 -18.41
CA GLU A 146 -44.61 -29.95 -17.25
C GLU A 146 -43.40 -29.41 -16.48
N LEU A 147 -42.38 -28.90 -17.17
CA LEU A 147 -41.21 -28.29 -16.53
C LEU A 147 -41.58 -26.99 -15.81
N LEU A 148 -42.46 -26.19 -16.41
CA LEU A 148 -42.90 -24.92 -15.83
C LEU A 148 -43.71 -25.07 -14.55
N LYS A 149 -44.45 -26.18 -14.36
CA LYS A 149 -45.18 -26.45 -13.11
C LYS A 149 -44.25 -26.56 -11.90
N GLY A 150 -43.01 -27.00 -12.10
CA GLY A 150 -42.00 -27.15 -11.06
C GLY A 150 -41.24 -25.87 -10.73
N VAL A 151 -41.41 -24.80 -11.52
CA VAL A 151 -40.61 -23.57 -11.41
C VAL A 151 -41.45 -22.43 -10.84
N VAL A 152 -41.01 -21.87 -9.71
CA VAL A 152 -41.61 -20.69 -9.08
C VAL A 152 -40.71 -19.49 -9.32
N ILE A 153 -41.20 -18.49 -10.05
CA ILE A 153 -40.49 -17.23 -10.27
C ILE A 153 -40.86 -16.25 -9.16
N ARG A 154 -39.87 -15.70 -8.45
CA ARG A 154 -40.06 -14.65 -7.45
C ARG A 154 -39.21 -13.42 -7.77
N PRO A 155 -39.82 -12.23 -7.85
CA PRO A 155 -39.06 -10.99 -7.96
C PRO A 155 -38.42 -10.65 -6.61
N VAL A 156 -37.16 -10.27 -6.62
CA VAL A 156 -36.40 -9.85 -5.43
C VAL A 156 -35.71 -8.50 -5.66
N PRO A 157 -35.59 -7.64 -4.62
CA PRO A 157 -35.05 -6.29 -4.78
C PRO A 157 -33.51 -6.25 -4.84
N ASN A 158 -32.82 -7.35 -4.52
CA ASN A 158 -31.36 -7.44 -4.37
C ASN A 158 -30.68 -8.12 -5.57
N VAL A 159 -31.33 -8.09 -6.73
CA VAL A 159 -30.81 -8.59 -8.01
C VAL A 159 -31.05 -7.50 -9.04
N GLU A 160 -29.97 -6.92 -9.58
CA GLU A 160 -30.04 -5.90 -10.63
C GLU A 160 -30.14 -6.55 -12.01
N ALA A 161 -29.26 -7.52 -12.31
CA ALA A 161 -29.31 -8.33 -13.52
C ALA A 161 -28.99 -9.81 -13.23
N GLY A 162 -29.44 -10.70 -14.11
CA GLY A 162 -29.23 -12.14 -13.90
C GLY A 162 -30.27 -12.79 -12.99
N PHE A 163 -29.94 -13.97 -12.46
CA PHE A 163 -30.88 -14.75 -11.65
C PHE A 163 -30.18 -15.65 -10.65
N ARG A 164 -30.92 -16.04 -9.60
CA ARG A 164 -30.54 -17.14 -8.72
C ARG A 164 -31.52 -18.28 -8.92
N ILE A 165 -31.01 -19.50 -8.91
CA ILE A 165 -31.82 -20.72 -8.96
C ILE A 165 -31.52 -21.58 -7.74
N MET A 166 -32.56 -22.05 -7.08
CA MET A 166 -32.42 -22.88 -5.90
C MET A 166 -33.51 -23.95 -5.82
N GLU A 167 -33.21 -25.03 -5.10
CA GLU A 167 -34.21 -26.01 -4.71
C GLU A 167 -35.13 -25.38 -3.66
N LYS A 168 -36.42 -25.73 -3.69
CA LYS A 168 -37.39 -25.17 -2.74
C LYS A 168 -37.12 -25.57 -1.28
N ASP A 169 -36.45 -26.70 -1.07
CA ASP A 169 -35.97 -27.16 0.23
C ASP A 169 -34.63 -26.53 0.66
N GLY A 170 -34.01 -25.74 -0.23
CA GLY A 170 -32.73 -25.08 0.00
C GLY A 170 -31.50 -25.99 -0.13
N ALA A 171 -31.65 -27.22 -0.62
CA ALA A 171 -30.54 -28.19 -0.71
C ALA A 171 -29.42 -27.73 -1.65
N SER A 172 -29.78 -27.08 -2.76
CA SER A 172 -28.82 -26.53 -3.73
C SER A 172 -29.18 -25.11 -4.14
N TYR A 173 -28.16 -24.30 -4.37
CA TYR A 173 -28.26 -22.90 -4.77
C TYR A 173 -27.18 -22.55 -5.78
N VAL A 174 -27.54 -21.82 -6.84
CA VAL A 174 -26.61 -21.28 -7.83
C VAL A 174 -26.90 -19.81 -8.06
N ASN A 175 -25.84 -18.99 -7.98
CA ASN A 175 -25.88 -17.56 -8.23
C ASN A 175 -25.38 -17.24 -9.64
N LEU A 176 -26.29 -16.81 -10.52
CA LEU A 176 -25.98 -16.34 -11.87
C LEU A 176 -26.43 -14.87 -12.04
N THR A 177 -26.35 -14.08 -10.96
CA THR A 177 -26.48 -12.62 -11.06
C THR A 177 -25.25 -12.02 -11.74
N ASP A 178 -25.34 -10.77 -12.15
CA ASP A 178 -24.19 -10.03 -12.67
C ASP A 178 -23.03 -10.00 -11.66
N GLU A 179 -23.29 -9.85 -10.37
CA GLU A 179 -22.25 -9.98 -9.34
C GLU A 179 -21.65 -11.39 -9.31
N GLY A 180 -22.49 -12.44 -9.24
CA GLY A 180 -22.00 -13.81 -9.13
C GLY A 180 -21.16 -14.24 -10.34
N LEU A 181 -21.58 -13.85 -11.54
CA LEU A 181 -20.84 -14.12 -12.76
C LEU A 181 -19.56 -13.27 -12.85
N ALA A 182 -19.62 -12.00 -12.44
CA ALA A 182 -18.45 -11.15 -12.37
C ALA A 182 -17.41 -11.75 -11.42
N GLU A 183 -17.79 -12.19 -10.22
CA GLU A 183 -16.89 -12.83 -9.25
C GLU A 183 -16.19 -14.07 -9.85
N ILE A 184 -16.95 -14.95 -10.52
CA ILE A 184 -16.40 -16.15 -11.19
C ILE A 184 -15.39 -15.76 -12.26
N LEU A 185 -15.73 -14.79 -13.12
CA LEU A 185 -14.85 -14.33 -14.19
C LEU A 185 -13.62 -13.62 -13.64
N GLN A 186 -13.78 -12.78 -12.62
CA GLN A 186 -12.68 -12.10 -11.95
C GLN A 186 -11.72 -13.11 -11.32
N ALA A 187 -12.22 -14.16 -10.66
CA ALA A 187 -11.38 -15.23 -10.09
C ALA A 187 -10.55 -15.94 -11.17
N PHE A 188 -11.11 -16.10 -12.38
CA PHE A 188 -10.43 -16.73 -13.50
C PHE A 188 -9.46 -15.79 -14.26
N LEU A 189 -9.84 -14.52 -14.44
CA LEU A 189 -9.14 -13.56 -15.29
C LEU A 189 -8.06 -12.78 -14.54
N ASN A 190 -8.27 -12.44 -13.27
CA ASN A 190 -7.30 -11.66 -12.49
C ASN A 190 -5.91 -12.30 -12.37
N PRO A 191 -5.77 -13.64 -12.16
CA PRO A 191 -4.46 -14.27 -12.19
C PRO A 191 -3.74 -14.13 -13.54
N ARG A 192 -4.48 -14.06 -14.65
CA ARG A 192 -3.93 -13.84 -16.00
C ARG A 192 -3.51 -12.38 -16.17
N LEU A 193 -4.36 -11.45 -15.75
CA LEU A 193 -4.07 -10.03 -15.74
C LEU A 193 -2.81 -9.73 -14.91
N GLY A 194 -2.68 -10.30 -13.72
CA GLY A 194 -1.50 -10.13 -12.85
C GLY A 194 -0.20 -10.59 -13.50
N ARG A 195 -0.23 -11.67 -14.30
CA ARG A 195 0.93 -12.13 -15.09
C ARG A 195 1.29 -11.15 -16.19
N ILE A 196 0.30 -10.63 -16.92
CA ILE A 196 0.49 -9.62 -17.97
C ILE A 196 1.11 -8.35 -17.37
N ILE A 197 0.54 -7.83 -16.27
CA ILE A 197 1.03 -6.61 -15.62
C ILE A 197 2.45 -6.80 -15.07
N SER A 198 2.78 -7.98 -14.55
CA SER A 198 4.11 -8.26 -14.00
C SER A 198 5.15 -8.60 -15.06
N GLY A 199 4.78 -8.60 -16.36
CA GLY A 199 5.68 -8.94 -17.46
C GLY A 199 6.18 -10.39 -17.43
N ALA A 200 5.58 -11.25 -16.59
CA ALA A 200 5.90 -12.65 -16.50
C ALA A 200 5.32 -13.35 -17.74
N LYS A 201 6.15 -13.48 -18.79
CA LYS A 201 5.83 -14.33 -19.94
C LYS A 201 5.47 -15.72 -19.43
N GLU A 202 4.38 -16.29 -19.96
CA GLU A 202 4.02 -17.67 -19.71
C GLU A 202 5.23 -18.56 -19.99
N GLY A 203 5.75 -19.22 -18.95
CA GLY A 203 6.55 -20.41 -19.15
C GLY A 203 5.68 -21.37 -19.95
N LYS A 204 6.17 -21.73 -21.15
CA LYS A 204 5.65 -22.85 -21.94
C LYS A 204 5.67 -24.13 -21.11
#